data_AF-A0A2E6PU98-F1
#
_entry.id   AF-A0A2E6PU98-F1
#
_cell.length_a   1.000
_cell.length_b   1.000
_cell.length_c   1.000
_cell.angle_alpha   90.00
_cell.angle_beta   90.00
_cell.angle_gamma   90.00
#
_symmetry.space_group_name_H-M   'P 1'
#
loop_
_entity.id
_entity.type
_entity.pdbx_description
1 polymer ?
#
loop_
_entity_poly.entity_id
_entity_poly.type
_entity_poly.pdbx_seq_one_letter_code
_entity_poly.pdbx_strand_id
1 'polypeptide(L)'
;MYFQTLDDKTECVGIYKDGELHFDNFPSDLMRTWKYSGSITDDDIEYGWLYTQGKTLKDACPPEYAKELNANIKKMEAFFKSFQIAKLDMSQHCIFDLIPEDSLAAFCEIKNKITEYVFATHDKPDNYNFLNNAYKLLYSIREREINIDISDCKNMFTATNNRLGLQKITKGSRHIDYNLFGTVTGRLTTYPNSFPILTMKKDFRRIIKPHNDWFLSLDYNGAEVRTVLALLGHPQPQEDIHAWNMANVFNSDNNFVKYPERSDAKVLFFGWLYNPDSEVIKSDLYDREAIINDMYADGKIRTPFGREIEIDRRRALSYIVQSTTSDLVLERSVEISKMLEDTKSFVSHVIHDEVVIDLADEDRYLVPEIKEIFSKNRLDTFMVNISAGKNFYDLEELKI
;
A
#
# COMPACT_ATOMS: atom_id res chain seq x y z
N MET A 1 21.15 18.37 6.09
CA MET A 1 20.68 18.97 7.36
C MET A 1 19.31 18.39 7.74
N TYR A 2 18.92 18.42 9.02
CA TYR A 2 17.60 17.95 9.47
C TYR A 2 16.57 19.07 9.43
N PHE A 3 15.33 18.74 9.08
CA PHE A 3 14.23 19.70 9.05
C PHE A 3 12.90 19.02 9.38
N GLN A 4 11.85 19.81 9.65
CA GLN A 4 10.49 19.30 9.76
C GLN A 4 9.54 20.12 8.90
N THR A 5 8.58 19.45 8.27
CA THR A 5 7.42 20.14 7.68
C THR A 5 6.38 20.42 8.75
N LEU A 6 5.72 21.57 8.62
CA LEU A 6 4.75 22.08 9.58
C LEU A 6 3.32 21.63 9.30
N ASP A 7 3.04 21.27 8.05
CA ASP A 7 1.76 20.74 7.59
C ASP A 7 2.01 19.60 6.60
N ASP A 8 1.04 18.69 6.54
CA ASP A 8 1.05 17.59 5.59
C ASP A 8 0.40 18.00 4.26
N LYS A 9 -0.30 19.14 4.18
CA LYS A 9 -0.95 19.59 2.93
C LYS A 9 0.04 20.18 1.94
N THR A 10 -0.15 19.86 0.66
CA THR A 10 0.71 20.33 -0.45
C THR A 10 0.79 21.86 -0.55
N GLU A 11 -0.32 22.54 -0.30
CA GLU A 11 -0.47 24.00 -0.42
C GLU A 11 -0.04 24.75 0.85
N CYS A 12 0.13 24.05 1.98
CA CYS A 12 0.59 24.63 3.24
C CYS A 12 2.07 24.34 3.45
N VAL A 13 2.92 25.09 2.75
CA VAL A 13 4.36 24.88 2.81
C VAL A 13 4.97 25.70 3.93
N GLY A 14 5.37 25.02 5.01
CA GLY A 14 6.12 25.60 6.11
C GLY A 14 7.19 24.62 6.57
N ILE A 15 8.41 25.12 6.81
CA ILE A 15 9.58 24.33 7.17
C ILE A 15 10.17 24.86 8.46
N TYR A 16 10.45 23.96 9.40
CA TYR A 16 11.29 24.23 10.55
C TYR A 16 12.71 23.73 10.30
N LYS A 17 13.70 24.59 10.51
CA LYS A 17 15.12 24.25 10.41
C LYS A 17 15.96 25.12 11.35
N ASP A 18 16.89 24.52 12.08
CA ASP A 18 17.89 25.22 12.91
C ASP A 18 17.34 26.30 13.87
N GLY A 19 16.16 26.08 14.45
CA GLY A 19 15.53 27.06 15.35
C GLY A 19 14.59 28.04 14.66
N GLU A 20 14.54 28.07 13.33
CA GLU A 20 13.77 29.03 12.54
C GLU A 20 12.61 28.36 11.78
N LEU A 21 11.54 29.12 11.58
CA LEU A 21 10.38 28.75 10.75
C LEU A 21 10.46 29.52 9.42
N HIS A 22 10.42 28.79 8.30
CA HIS A 22 10.47 29.31 6.95
C HIS A 22 9.14 29.05 6.23
N PHE A 23 8.58 30.06 5.57
CA PHE A 23 7.30 29.98 4.85
C PHE A 23 7.37 30.34 3.35
N ASP A 24 8.40 31.08 2.93
CA ASP A 24 8.59 31.48 1.53
C ASP A 24 9.98 31.08 0.99
N ASN A 25 11.03 31.44 1.73
CA ASN A 25 12.42 31.20 1.35
C ASN A 25 12.94 29.93 2.02
N PHE A 26 12.65 28.78 1.41
CA PHE A 26 13.05 27.49 1.96
C PHE A 26 14.57 27.27 1.83
N PRO A 27 15.21 26.72 2.88
CA PRO A 27 16.61 26.30 2.80
C PRO A 27 16.81 25.27 1.69
N SER A 28 17.96 25.30 1.00
CA SER A 28 18.27 24.39 -0.11
C SER A 28 18.99 23.11 0.30
N ASP A 29 19.38 22.99 1.57
CA ASP A 29 20.24 21.93 2.12
C ASP A 29 19.45 20.94 3.02
N LEU A 30 18.17 20.76 2.69
CA LEU A 30 17.26 19.82 3.32
C LEU A 30 17.65 18.40 2.93
N MET A 31 17.94 17.54 3.91
CA MET A 31 18.37 16.16 3.62
C MET A 31 17.57 15.11 4.37
N ARG A 32 17.10 15.42 5.59
CA ARG A 32 16.48 14.42 6.47
C ARG A 32 15.32 15.01 7.24
N THR A 33 14.22 14.28 7.28
CA THR A 33 13.03 14.64 8.06
C THR A 33 12.37 13.37 8.61
N TRP A 34 11.34 13.53 9.44
CA TRP A 34 10.63 12.38 10.01
C TRP A 34 9.79 11.64 8.97
N LYS A 35 8.97 12.36 8.20
CA LYS A 35 8.00 11.81 7.24
C LYS A 35 7.98 12.61 5.95
N TYR A 36 7.54 11.97 4.88
CA TYR A 36 7.29 12.62 3.60
C TYR A 36 6.09 13.55 3.70
N SER A 37 6.20 14.70 3.04
CA SER A 37 5.08 15.59 2.74
C SER A 37 5.14 15.94 1.26
N GLY A 38 3.99 16.12 0.62
CA GLY A 38 3.91 16.49 -0.80
C GLY A 38 4.42 17.90 -1.09
N SER A 39 4.72 18.68 -0.05
CA SER A 39 5.22 20.05 -0.14
C SER A 39 6.72 20.17 -0.47
N ILE A 40 7.49 19.09 -0.35
CA ILE A 40 8.93 19.07 -0.68
C ILE A 40 9.24 17.81 -1.49
N THR A 41 9.71 17.99 -2.72
CA THR A 41 9.78 16.92 -3.73
C THR A 41 11.20 16.50 -4.10
N ASP A 42 12.20 16.81 -3.27
CA ASP A 42 13.58 16.37 -3.49
C ASP A 42 13.73 14.85 -3.24
N ASP A 43 14.28 14.13 -4.21
CA ASP A 43 14.50 12.68 -4.17
C ASP A 43 15.65 12.27 -3.24
N ASP A 44 16.56 13.19 -2.91
CA ASP A 44 17.69 12.92 -2.01
C ASP A 44 17.29 12.98 -0.53
N ILE A 45 16.06 13.39 -0.20
CA ILE A 45 15.57 13.48 1.18
C ILE A 45 15.29 12.08 1.75
N GLU A 46 15.84 11.83 2.94
CA GLU A 46 15.61 10.60 3.69
C GLU A 46 14.57 10.78 4.82
N TYR A 47 13.79 9.73 5.09
CA TYR A 47 12.68 9.75 6.04
C TYR A 47 12.90 8.79 7.22
N GLY A 48 13.01 9.33 8.45
CA GLY A 48 13.22 8.54 9.66
C GLY A 48 12.10 7.53 9.97
N TRP A 49 10.87 7.81 9.53
CA TRP A 49 9.75 6.88 9.66
C TRP A 49 9.96 5.56 8.89
N LEU A 50 10.69 5.59 7.76
CA LEU A 50 11.04 4.38 7.01
C LEU A 50 12.18 3.59 7.67
N TYR A 51 13.18 4.28 8.25
CA TYR A 51 14.28 3.66 9.02
C TYR A 51 13.76 2.88 10.24
N THR A 52 12.66 3.36 10.82
CA THR A 52 12.02 2.73 11.98
C THR A 52 10.92 1.74 11.61
N GLN A 53 10.75 1.42 10.32
CA GLN A 53 9.71 0.53 9.80
C GLN A 53 8.30 0.89 10.31
N GLY A 54 7.99 2.20 10.33
CA GLY A 54 6.64 2.66 10.61
C GLY A 54 6.33 3.05 12.04
N LYS A 55 7.29 2.99 12.99
CA LYS A 55 7.07 3.39 14.39
C LYS A 55 6.54 4.82 14.50
N THR A 56 5.72 5.09 15.52
CA THR A 56 5.34 6.47 15.82
C THR A 56 6.54 7.24 16.37
N LEU A 57 6.51 8.57 16.30
CA LEU A 57 7.56 9.41 16.88
C LEU A 57 7.77 9.10 18.37
N LYS A 58 6.69 8.73 19.09
CA LYS A 58 6.73 8.33 20.49
C LYS A 58 7.41 6.99 20.70
N ASP A 59 7.15 6.01 19.84
CA ASP A 59 7.75 4.67 19.94
C ASP A 59 9.22 4.66 19.51
N ALA A 60 9.62 5.60 18.65
CA ALA A 60 11.01 5.81 18.25
C ALA A 60 11.80 6.75 19.20
N CYS A 61 11.11 7.41 20.14
CA CYS A 61 11.73 8.39 21.03
C CYS A 61 12.65 7.70 22.06
N PRO A 62 13.92 8.13 22.19
CA PRO A 62 14.78 7.64 23.26
C PRO A 62 14.28 8.12 24.64
N PRO A 63 14.61 7.40 25.73
CA PRO A 63 14.12 7.72 27.08
C PRO A 63 14.42 9.14 27.55
N GLU A 64 15.56 9.71 27.12
CA GLU A 64 16.00 11.07 27.46
C GLU A 64 15.03 12.16 26.98
N TYR A 65 14.43 11.98 25.80
CA TYR A 65 13.51 12.94 25.17
C TYR A 65 12.04 12.68 25.49
N ALA A 66 11.71 11.53 26.09
CA ALA A 66 10.33 11.09 26.29
C ALA A 66 9.49 12.08 27.10
N LYS A 67 10.07 12.72 28.14
CA LYS A 67 9.35 13.71 28.95
C LYS A 67 9.02 14.97 28.16
N GLU A 68 9.99 15.50 27.41
CA GLU A 68 9.86 16.69 26.57
C GLU A 68 8.88 16.45 25.41
N LEU A 69 8.99 15.30 24.75
CA LEU A 69 8.07 14.91 23.68
C LEU A 69 6.63 14.82 24.18
N ASN A 70 6.39 14.13 25.30
CA ASN A 70 5.04 13.98 25.84
C ASN A 70 4.43 15.34 26.24
N ALA A 71 5.24 16.29 26.71
CA ALA A 71 4.77 17.64 27.01
C ALA A 71 4.33 18.39 25.74
N ASN A 72 5.14 18.33 24.68
CA ASN A 72 4.81 18.95 23.39
C ASN A 72 3.61 18.28 22.70
N ILE A 73 3.51 16.94 22.71
CA ILE A 73 2.34 16.22 22.18
C ILE A 73 1.06 16.67 22.88
N LYS A 74 1.05 16.72 24.22
CA LYS A 74 -0.12 17.19 24.98
C LYS A 74 -0.51 18.62 24.63
N LYS A 75 0.48 19.48 24.37
CA LYS A 75 0.26 20.87 23.96
C LYS A 75 -0.39 20.92 22.56
N MET A 76 0.13 20.15 21.61
CA MET A 76 -0.44 20.03 20.26
C MET A 76 -1.87 19.46 20.29
N GLU A 77 -2.11 18.39 21.05
CA GLU A 77 -3.44 17.81 21.24
C GLU A 77 -4.45 18.82 21.83
N ALA A 78 -4.01 19.69 22.73
CA ALA A 78 -4.85 20.75 23.28
C ALA A 78 -5.26 21.78 22.20
N PHE A 79 -4.34 22.17 21.31
CA PHE A 79 -4.64 23.03 20.17
C PHE A 79 -5.65 22.36 19.22
N PHE A 80 -5.37 21.13 18.77
CA PHE A 80 -6.29 20.39 17.88
C PHE A 80 -7.68 20.22 18.50
N LYS A 81 -7.76 19.94 19.81
CA LYS A 81 -9.04 19.85 20.52
C LYS A 81 -9.77 21.20 20.53
N SER A 82 -9.05 22.32 20.69
CA SER A 82 -9.65 23.65 20.62
C SER A 82 -10.22 23.95 19.23
N PHE A 83 -9.53 23.55 18.16
CA PHE A 83 -9.99 23.72 16.78
C PHE A 83 -11.26 22.91 16.50
N GLN A 84 -11.32 21.66 17.01
CA GLN A 84 -12.52 20.82 16.94
C GLN A 84 -13.71 21.45 17.66
N ILE A 85 -13.50 21.99 18.87
CA ILE A 85 -14.55 22.67 19.64
C ILE A 85 -15.05 23.92 18.90
N ALA A 86 -14.13 24.68 18.29
CA ALA A 86 -14.43 25.84 17.47
C ALA A 86 -15.03 25.50 16.09
N LYS A 87 -15.06 24.20 15.71
CA LYS A 87 -15.53 23.72 14.40
C LYS A 87 -14.79 24.36 13.22
N LEU A 88 -13.48 24.56 13.37
CA LEU A 88 -12.64 25.02 12.27
C LEU A 88 -12.57 23.95 11.17
N ASP A 89 -12.69 24.39 9.93
CA ASP A 89 -12.48 23.54 8.76
C ASP A 89 -10.99 23.52 8.41
N MET A 90 -10.30 22.44 8.78
CA MET A 90 -8.86 22.30 8.56
C MET A 90 -8.49 22.17 7.08
N SER A 91 -9.47 21.92 6.18
CA SER A 91 -9.23 21.97 4.74
C SER A 91 -8.94 23.39 4.25
N GLN A 92 -9.39 24.42 4.97
CA GLN A 92 -9.26 25.82 4.57
C GLN A 92 -8.15 26.59 5.30
N HIS A 93 -7.50 25.97 6.29
CA HIS A 93 -6.50 26.63 7.14
C HIS A 93 -5.23 25.81 7.28
N CYS A 94 -4.06 26.44 7.12
CA CYS A 94 -2.79 25.79 7.43
C CYS A 94 -2.63 25.66 8.95
N ILE A 95 -2.11 24.52 9.42
CA ILE A 95 -1.97 24.24 10.87
C ILE A 95 -1.09 25.31 11.54
N PHE A 96 -0.05 25.77 10.85
CA PHE A 96 0.89 26.73 11.39
C PHE A 96 0.31 28.15 11.58
N ASP A 97 -0.77 28.50 10.88
CA ASP A 97 -1.46 29.79 11.08
C ASP A 97 -2.27 29.82 12.39
N LEU A 98 -2.62 28.64 12.90
CA LEU A 98 -3.53 28.48 14.04
C LEU A 98 -2.79 28.19 15.36
N ILE A 99 -1.51 27.82 15.28
CA ILE A 99 -0.70 27.44 16.43
C ILE A 99 0.39 28.49 16.66
N PRO A 100 0.62 28.96 17.91
CA PRO A 100 1.71 29.90 18.19
C PRO A 100 3.07 29.37 17.75
N GLU A 101 3.88 30.23 17.12
CA GLU A 101 5.21 29.91 16.57
C GLU A 101 6.11 29.21 17.58
N ASP A 102 6.22 29.72 18.81
CA ASP A 102 7.02 29.10 19.88
C ASP A 102 6.62 27.65 20.16
N SER A 103 5.33 27.32 20.00
CA SER A 103 4.82 25.97 20.21
C SER A 103 5.12 25.05 19.03
N LEU A 104 5.04 25.57 17.81
CA LEU A 104 5.43 24.84 16.60
C LEU A 104 6.92 24.56 16.60
N ALA A 105 7.74 25.59 16.84
CA ALA A 105 9.19 25.48 16.92
C ALA A 105 9.61 24.47 17.98
N ALA A 106 9.05 24.54 19.20
CA ALA A 106 9.36 23.58 20.27
C ALA A 106 8.99 22.13 19.88
N PHE A 107 7.86 21.92 19.18
CA PHE A 107 7.47 20.59 18.73
C PHE A 107 8.34 20.08 17.58
N CYS A 108 8.74 20.96 16.65
CA CYS A 108 9.61 20.59 15.55
C CYS A 108 11.05 20.33 16.02
N GLU A 109 11.51 21.05 17.04
CA GLU A 109 12.82 20.83 17.64
C GLU A 109 12.92 19.44 18.29
N ILE A 110 11.93 19.04 19.09
CA ILE A 110 11.93 17.70 19.67
C ILE A 110 11.78 16.61 18.59
N LYS A 111 11.03 16.88 17.50
CA LYS A 111 10.98 15.99 16.33
C LYS A 111 12.35 15.84 15.66
N ASN A 112 13.10 16.94 15.49
CA ASN A 112 14.45 16.92 14.93
C ASN A 112 15.39 16.08 15.78
N LYS A 113 15.44 16.29 17.10
CA LYS A 113 16.26 15.48 18.03
C LYS A 113 15.99 13.99 17.91
N ILE A 114 14.70 13.60 17.84
CA ILE A 114 14.31 12.19 17.69
C ILE A 114 14.68 11.66 16.30
N THR A 115 14.49 12.47 15.26
CA THR A 115 14.86 12.12 13.89
C THR A 115 16.37 11.87 13.79
N GLU A 116 17.18 12.78 14.32
CA GLU A 116 18.64 12.64 14.38
C GLU A 116 19.06 11.39 15.15
N TYR A 117 18.46 11.14 16.33
CA TYR A 117 18.69 9.90 17.08
C TYR A 117 18.41 8.65 16.24
N VAL A 118 17.30 8.62 15.50
CA VAL A 118 16.95 7.49 14.63
C VAL A 118 18.00 7.28 13.55
N PHE A 119 18.40 8.33 12.83
CA PHE A 119 19.45 8.22 11.80
C PHE A 119 20.82 7.84 12.36
N ALA A 120 21.09 8.14 13.63
CA ALA A 120 22.34 7.75 14.29
C ALA A 120 22.33 6.30 14.83
N THR A 121 21.16 5.69 15.02
CA THR A 121 21.02 4.40 15.73
C THR A 121 20.37 3.28 14.91
N HIS A 122 19.74 3.61 13.79
CA HIS A 122 19.07 2.64 12.92
C HIS A 122 19.79 2.56 11.58
N ASP A 123 20.02 1.34 11.11
CA ASP A 123 20.56 1.10 9.79
C ASP A 123 19.52 1.43 8.71
N LYS A 124 20.02 1.90 7.55
CA LYS A 124 19.16 2.11 6.38
C LYS A 124 18.65 0.75 5.90
N PRO A 125 17.32 0.54 5.77
CA PRO A 125 16.78 -0.71 5.26
C PRO A 125 17.30 -1.02 3.84
N ASP A 126 17.64 -2.28 3.56
CA ASP A 126 18.09 -2.71 2.23
C ASP A 126 17.11 -2.33 1.12
N ASN A 127 15.82 -2.35 1.45
CA ASN A 127 14.72 -2.06 0.54
C ASN A 127 14.22 -0.61 0.65
N TYR A 128 15.02 0.31 1.20
CA TYR A 128 14.62 1.69 1.45
C TYR A 128 14.07 2.39 0.20
N ASN A 129 14.75 2.25 -0.95
CA ASN A 129 14.31 2.92 -2.19
C ASN A 129 12.94 2.43 -2.65
N PHE A 130 12.68 1.12 -2.52
CA PHE A 130 11.36 0.56 -2.80
C PHE A 130 10.30 1.12 -1.84
N LEU A 131 10.57 1.10 -0.52
CA LEU A 131 9.66 1.63 0.49
C LEU A 131 9.40 3.12 0.31
N ASN A 132 10.41 3.91 -0.06
CA ASN A 132 10.28 5.34 -0.30
C ASN A 132 9.36 5.62 -1.49
N ASN A 133 9.59 4.95 -2.62
CA ASN A 133 8.72 5.09 -3.80
C ASN A 133 7.27 4.66 -3.50
N ALA A 134 7.09 3.52 -2.81
CA ALA A 134 5.77 3.06 -2.40
C ALA A 134 5.11 4.08 -1.45
N TYR A 135 5.85 4.63 -0.50
CA TYR A 135 5.33 5.62 0.43
C TYR A 135 4.87 6.90 -0.29
N LYS A 136 5.65 7.40 -1.26
CA LYS A 136 5.26 8.56 -2.10
C LYS A 136 3.99 8.26 -2.92
N LEU A 137 3.89 7.08 -3.53
CA LEU A 137 2.67 6.65 -4.23
C LEU A 137 1.45 6.65 -3.30
N LEU A 138 1.54 5.97 -2.16
CA LEU A 138 0.44 5.85 -1.21
C LEU A 138 0.03 7.21 -0.64
N TYR A 139 0.99 8.11 -0.44
CA TYR A 139 0.69 9.49 -0.07
C TYR A 139 -0.08 10.21 -1.18
N SER A 140 0.32 10.07 -2.46
CA SER A 140 -0.44 10.66 -3.58
C SER A 140 -1.88 10.13 -3.67
N ILE A 141 -2.10 8.84 -3.34
CA ILE A 141 -3.44 8.25 -3.29
C ILE A 141 -4.23 8.86 -2.12
N ARG A 142 -3.61 9.03 -0.95
CA ARG A 142 -4.24 9.64 0.23
C ARG A 142 -4.73 11.05 -0.05
N GLU A 143 -3.98 11.87 -0.77
CA GLU A 143 -4.37 13.27 -1.04
C GLU A 143 -5.59 13.40 -1.95
N ARG A 144 -5.91 12.36 -2.73
CA ARG A 144 -7.06 12.37 -3.64
C ARG A 144 -8.31 11.87 -2.91
N GLU A 145 -9.39 12.65 -2.97
CA GLU A 145 -10.71 12.16 -2.53
C GLU A 145 -11.22 11.07 -3.47
N ILE A 146 -11.96 10.10 -2.94
CA ILE A 146 -12.72 9.15 -3.75
C ILE A 146 -14.01 9.82 -4.25
N ASN A 147 -14.26 9.71 -5.56
CA ASN A 147 -15.52 10.14 -6.16
C ASN A 147 -16.64 9.15 -5.82
N ILE A 148 -17.56 9.58 -4.95
CA ILE A 148 -18.72 8.81 -4.53
C ILE A 148 -19.97 9.40 -5.16
N ASP A 149 -20.63 8.61 -6.02
CA ASP A 149 -21.94 8.94 -6.58
C ASP A 149 -22.97 7.84 -6.28
N ILE A 150 -24.07 8.25 -5.65
CA ILE A 150 -25.19 7.38 -5.24
C ILE A 150 -26.42 7.55 -6.13
N SER A 151 -26.38 8.44 -7.12
CA SER A 151 -27.51 8.81 -8.00
C SER A 151 -28.20 7.58 -8.59
N ASP A 152 -27.42 6.65 -9.14
CA ASP A 152 -27.87 5.41 -9.79
C ASP A 152 -28.02 4.22 -8.82
N CYS A 153 -27.76 4.42 -7.53
CA CYS A 153 -27.71 3.33 -6.54
C CYS A 153 -28.89 3.33 -5.56
N LYS A 154 -29.96 4.09 -5.83
CA LYS A 154 -31.12 4.23 -4.91
C LYS A 154 -31.72 2.89 -4.47
N ASN A 155 -31.76 1.91 -5.37
CA ASN A 155 -32.28 0.57 -5.08
C ASN A 155 -31.46 -0.16 -4.01
N MET A 156 -30.16 0.13 -3.87
CA MET A 156 -29.30 -0.49 -2.85
C MET A 156 -29.60 -0.02 -1.43
N PHE A 157 -30.27 1.13 -1.27
CA PHE A 157 -30.67 1.69 0.02
C PHE A 157 -32.02 1.14 0.52
N THR A 158 -32.67 0.26 -0.24
CA THR A 158 -33.97 -0.35 0.12
C THR A 158 -33.83 -1.46 1.17
N ALA A 159 -32.73 -2.23 1.13
CA ALA A 159 -32.43 -3.26 2.13
C ALA A 159 -31.75 -2.66 3.37
N THR A 160 -32.30 -2.89 4.56
CA THR A 160 -31.87 -2.25 5.83
C THR A 160 -30.37 -2.42 6.12
N ASN A 161 -29.80 -3.61 5.86
CA ASN A 161 -28.39 -3.90 6.11
C ASN A 161 -27.44 -3.17 5.16
N ASN A 162 -27.84 -3.00 3.89
CA ASN A 162 -27.03 -2.27 2.90
C ASN A 162 -27.10 -0.76 3.15
N ARG A 163 -28.27 -0.25 3.55
CA ARG A 163 -28.48 1.16 3.89
C ARG A 163 -27.54 1.66 4.98
N LEU A 164 -27.40 0.93 6.09
CA LEU A 164 -26.52 1.34 7.20
C LEU A 164 -25.04 1.33 6.79
N GLY A 165 -24.61 0.30 6.05
CA GLY A 165 -23.25 0.20 5.54
C GLY A 165 -22.90 1.33 4.57
N LEU A 166 -23.78 1.61 3.61
CA LEU A 166 -23.61 2.70 2.65
C LEU A 166 -23.63 4.07 3.33
N GLN A 167 -24.53 4.31 4.29
CA GLN A 167 -24.53 5.55 5.05
C GLN A 167 -23.22 5.78 5.80
N LYS A 168 -22.64 4.72 6.39
CA LYS A 168 -21.34 4.82 7.06
C LYS A 168 -20.23 5.18 6.08
N ILE A 169 -20.23 4.61 4.87
CA ILE A 169 -19.24 4.93 3.82
C ILE A 169 -19.42 6.38 3.35
N THR A 170 -20.64 6.79 2.99
CA THR A 170 -20.91 8.13 2.44
C THR A 170 -20.67 9.28 3.43
N LYS A 171 -20.75 9.02 4.74
CA LYS A 171 -20.49 9.99 5.81
C LYS A 171 -19.07 9.90 6.40
N GLY A 172 -18.31 8.89 5.99
CA GLY A 172 -16.95 8.66 6.47
C GLY A 172 -15.92 9.52 5.73
N SER A 173 -14.64 9.22 5.95
CA SER A 173 -13.55 9.80 5.16
C SER A 173 -13.69 9.44 3.69
N ARG A 174 -13.30 10.36 2.81
CA ARG A 174 -13.18 10.15 1.37
C ARG A 174 -11.77 9.80 0.93
N HIS A 175 -10.80 9.83 1.83
CA HIS A 175 -9.40 9.56 1.53
C HIS A 175 -9.04 8.12 1.91
N ILE A 176 -8.25 7.47 1.06
CA ILE A 176 -7.67 6.17 1.38
C ILE A 176 -6.33 6.41 2.06
N ASP A 177 -6.27 6.16 3.36
CA ASP A 177 -5.08 6.33 4.18
C ASP A 177 -4.46 4.96 4.48
N TYR A 178 -3.57 4.52 3.60
CA TYR A 178 -2.89 3.23 3.72
C TYR A 178 -1.82 3.23 4.82
N ASN A 179 -1.74 2.11 5.53
CA ASN A 179 -0.64 1.82 6.44
C ASN A 179 0.30 0.80 5.79
N LEU A 180 1.45 1.31 5.30
CA LEU A 180 2.51 0.52 4.65
C LEU A 180 3.11 -0.56 5.57
N PHE A 181 3.15 -0.31 6.88
CA PHE A 181 3.69 -1.21 7.89
C PHE A 181 2.60 -1.86 8.75
N GLY A 182 1.36 -1.86 8.25
CA GLY A 182 0.19 -2.39 8.96
C GLY A 182 0.17 -3.91 9.08
N THR A 183 0.91 -4.61 8.22
CA THR A 183 1.17 -6.05 8.34
C THR A 183 2.66 -6.34 8.26
N VAL A 184 3.07 -7.44 8.91
CA VAL A 184 4.46 -7.92 8.85
C VAL A 184 4.84 -8.36 7.42
N THR A 185 3.87 -8.88 6.66
CA THR A 185 4.10 -9.31 5.26
C THR A 185 4.18 -8.16 4.27
N GLY A 186 3.94 -6.90 4.68
CA GLY A 186 3.93 -5.77 3.74
C GLY A 186 2.64 -5.61 2.93
N ARG A 187 1.63 -6.47 3.17
CA ARG A 187 0.26 -6.23 2.68
C ARG A 187 -0.25 -4.92 3.26
N LEU A 188 -0.78 -4.08 2.38
CA LEU A 188 -1.41 -2.82 2.79
C LEU A 188 -2.57 -3.10 3.74
N THR A 189 -2.66 -2.28 4.78
CA THR A 189 -3.89 -2.07 5.53
C THR A 189 -4.26 -0.60 5.44
N THR A 190 -5.33 -0.19 6.10
CA THR A 190 -5.71 1.22 6.21
C THR A 190 -5.70 1.67 7.66
N TYR A 191 -5.33 2.92 7.91
CA TYR A 191 -5.46 3.52 9.24
C TYR A 191 -6.94 3.64 9.66
N PRO A 192 -7.22 3.74 10.97
CA PRO A 192 -8.57 4.04 11.46
C PRO A 192 -9.13 5.31 10.80
N ASN A 193 -10.44 5.32 10.53
CA ASN A 193 -11.15 6.40 9.83
C ASN A 193 -10.78 6.60 8.35
N SER A 194 -9.93 5.77 7.75
CA SER A 194 -9.74 5.73 6.29
C SER A 194 -11.00 5.31 5.55
N PHE A 195 -11.12 5.70 4.27
CA PHE A 195 -12.06 5.09 3.34
C PHE A 195 -11.75 3.57 3.26
N PRO A 196 -12.75 2.68 3.43
CA PRO A 196 -12.52 1.25 3.65
C PRO A 196 -12.34 0.46 2.33
N ILE A 197 -11.50 0.94 1.40
CA ILE A 197 -11.34 0.35 0.06
C ILE A 197 -10.98 -1.15 0.10
N LEU A 198 -10.14 -1.55 1.06
CA LEU A 198 -9.66 -2.94 1.21
C LEU A 198 -10.70 -3.89 1.81
N THR A 199 -11.71 -3.37 2.52
CA THR A 199 -12.66 -4.20 3.30
C THR A 199 -14.11 -3.98 2.90
N MET A 200 -14.39 -3.04 2.00
CA MET A 200 -15.75 -2.76 1.55
C MET A 200 -16.34 -3.96 0.80
N LYS A 201 -17.65 -4.16 0.99
CA LYS A 201 -18.38 -5.21 0.27
C LYS A 201 -18.35 -4.94 -1.23
N LYS A 202 -18.22 -5.99 -2.04
CA LYS A 202 -18.17 -5.91 -3.50
C LYS A 202 -19.31 -5.06 -4.07
N ASP A 203 -20.56 -5.33 -3.69
CA ASP A 203 -21.72 -4.57 -4.20
C ASP A 203 -21.62 -3.07 -3.92
N PHE A 204 -20.99 -2.64 -2.83
CA PHE A 204 -20.83 -1.22 -2.51
C PHE A 204 -19.85 -0.51 -3.44
N ARG A 205 -19.00 -1.23 -4.19
CA ARG A 205 -18.06 -0.65 -5.14
C ARG A 205 -18.76 0.13 -6.27
N ARG A 206 -20.05 -0.13 -6.52
CA ARG A 206 -20.83 0.54 -7.58
C ARG A 206 -20.96 2.06 -7.39
N ILE A 207 -20.90 2.53 -6.14
CA ILE A 207 -20.98 3.97 -5.82
C ILE A 207 -19.67 4.70 -6.10
N ILE A 208 -18.57 3.97 -6.28
CA ILE A 208 -17.26 4.55 -6.56
C ILE A 208 -17.16 4.75 -8.06
N LYS A 209 -16.94 6.00 -8.47
CA LYS A 209 -16.82 6.42 -9.87
C LYS A 209 -15.40 6.94 -10.14
N PRO A 210 -14.91 6.88 -11.39
CA PRO A 210 -13.67 7.57 -11.73
C PRO A 210 -13.88 9.10 -11.63
N HIS A 211 -12.79 9.83 -11.43
CA HIS A 211 -12.75 11.28 -11.64
C HIS A 211 -12.59 11.64 -13.11
N ASN A 212 -11.86 10.80 -13.85
CA ASN A 212 -11.78 10.85 -15.30
C ASN A 212 -12.93 10.02 -15.92
N ASP A 213 -12.65 9.28 -17.00
CA ASP A 213 -13.65 8.63 -17.83
C ASP A 213 -13.91 7.17 -17.41
N TRP A 214 -12.86 6.46 -17.01
CA TRP A 214 -12.90 5.01 -16.78
C TRP A 214 -12.09 4.60 -15.56
N PHE A 215 -12.55 3.58 -14.84
CA PHE A 215 -11.62 2.75 -14.08
C PHE A 215 -11.05 1.69 -15.00
N LEU A 216 -9.73 1.51 -14.93
CA LEU A 216 -9.01 0.39 -15.51
C LEU A 216 -8.43 -0.45 -14.36
N SER A 217 -8.91 -1.67 -14.21
CA SER A 217 -8.44 -2.63 -13.20
C SER A 217 -7.50 -3.65 -13.84
N LEU A 218 -6.33 -3.82 -13.22
CA LEU A 218 -5.33 -4.83 -13.57
C LEU A 218 -5.15 -5.77 -12.38
N ASP A 219 -5.42 -7.05 -12.59
CA ASP A 219 -5.41 -8.09 -11.56
C ASP A 219 -4.53 -9.26 -12.00
N TYR A 220 -3.61 -9.70 -11.16
CA TYR A 220 -2.80 -10.87 -11.47
C TYR A 220 -3.65 -12.14 -11.45
N ASN A 221 -3.57 -12.93 -12.52
CA ASN A 221 -4.21 -14.24 -12.56
C ASN A 221 -3.53 -15.21 -11.59
N GLY A 222 -4.03 -15.30 -10.36
CA GLY A 222 -3.51 -16.17 -9.30
C GLY A 222 -2.09 -15.80 -8.85
N ALA A 223 -1.91 -14.53 -8.45
CA ALA A 223 -0.64 -13.91 -8.08
C ALA A 223 0.27 -14.79 -7.20
N GLU A 224 -0.25 -15.31 -6.09
CA GLU A 224 0.53 -16.11 -5.14
C GLU A 224 1.06 -17.42 -5.77
N VAL A 225 0.27 -18.06 -6.62
CA VAL A 225 0.68 -19.31 -7.29
C VAL A 225 1.79 -19.03 -8.30
N ARG A 226 1.67 -17.93 -9.05
CA ARG A 226 2.69 -17.48 -10.00
C ARG A 226 3.98 -17.08 -9.30
N THR A 227 3.88 -16.41 -8.15
CA THR A 227 5.01 -16.12 -7.27
C THR A 227 5.73 -17.41 -6.87
N VAL A 228 5.02 -18.45 -6.44
CA VAL A 228 5.64 -19.74 -6.09
C VAL A 228 6.39 -20.34 -7.27
N LEU A 229 5.77 -20.40 -8.46
CA LEU A 229 6.44 -20.92 -9.66
C LEU A 229 7.69 -20.11 -10.03
N ALA A 230 7.61 -18.78 -9.93
CA ALA A 230 8.73 -17.90 -10.26
C ALA A 230 9.88 -18.05 -9.25
N LEU A 231 9.57 -18.19 -7.96
CA LEU A 231 10.56 -18.47 -6.91
C LEU A 231 11.27 -19.82 -7.11
N LEU A 232 10.60 -20.79 -7.72
CA LEU A 232 11.19 -22.08 -8.10
C LEU A 232 11.92 -22.05 -9.44
N GLY A 233 11.91 -20.92 -10.16
CA GLY A 233 12.52 -20.80 -11.48
C GLY A 233 11.76 -21.56 -12.57
N HIS A 234 10.47 -21.86 -12.37
CA HIS A 234 9.64 -22.51 -13.37
C HIS A 234 9.04 -21.49 -14.35
N PRO A 235 8.89 -21.84 -15.64
CA PRO A 235 8.29 -20.95 -16.63
C PRO A 235 6.83 -20.64 -16.30
N GLN A 236 6.41 -19.40 -16.51
CA GLN A 236 5.04 -18.97 -16.24
C GLN A 236 4.04 -19.51 -17.27
N PRO A 237 2.95 -20.16 -16.83
CA PRO A 237 1.86 -20.55 -17.72
C PRO A 237 1.18 -19.32 -18.35
N GLN A 238 0.89 -19.40 -19.65
CA GLN A 238 0.24 -18.33 -20.42
C GLN A 238 -1.29 -18.42 -20.42
N GLU A 239 -1.86 -19.28 -19.57
CA GLU A 239 -3.29 -19.48 -19.39
C GLU A 239 -3.67 -19.31 -17.90
N ASP A 240 -4.96 -19.47 -17.57
CA ASP A 240 -5.45 -19.41 -16.20
C ASP A 240 -4.71 -20.42 -15.31
N ILE A 241 -4.03 -19.95 -14.27
CA ILE A 241 -3.13 -20.77 -13.46
C ILE A 241 -3.87 -21.88 -12.71
N HIS A 242 -5.13 -21.66 -12.36
CA HIS A 242 -5.94 -22.67 -11.69
C HIS A 242 -6.37 -23.77 -12.67
N ALA A 243 -6.75 -23.41 -13.90
CA ALA A 243 -7.00 -24.39 -14.96
C ALA A 243 -5.72 -25.17 -15.32
N TRP A 244 -4.58 -24.49 -15.43
CA TRP A 244 -3.28 -25.12 -15.66
C TRP A 244 -2.93 -26.10 -14.52
N ASN A 245 -3.14 -25.72 -13.26
CA ASN A 245 -2.91 -26.60 -12.11
C ASN A 245 -3.84 -27.82 -12.12
N MET A 246 -5.10 -27.68 -12.51
CA MET A 246 -5.98 -28.85 -12.69
C MET A 246 -5.37 -29.87 -13.66
N ALA A 247 -4.85 -29.40 -14.79
CA ALA A 247 -4.28 -30.26 -15.81
C ALA A 247 -2.91 -30.87 -15.42
N ASN A 248 -2.07 -30.11 -14.73
CA ASN A 248 -0.65 -30.46 -14.52
C ASN A 248 -0.32 -30.94 -13.09
N VAL A 249 -1.13 -30.54 -12.10
CA VAL A 249 -0.92 -30.90 -10.70
C VAL A 249 -1.86 -32.01 -10.27
N PHE A 250 -3.16 -31.88 -10.54
CA PHE A 250 -4.18 -32.80 -10.02
C PHE A 250 -4.30 -34.11 -10.81
N ASN A 251 -3.92 -34.13 -12.09
CA ASN A 251 -4.05 -35.32 -12.95
C ASN A 251 -2.99 -36.42 -12.73
N SER A 252 -2.18 -36.33 -11.69
CA SER A 252 -1.26 -37.41 -11.30
C SER A 252 -2.01 -38.57 -10.65
N ASP A 253 -1.64 -39.81 -10.99
CA ASP A 253 -2.26 -41.02 -10.44
C ASP A 253 -2.07 -41.18 -8.92
N ASN A 254 -1.07 -40.49 -8.37
CA ASN A 254 -0.68 -40.56 -6.97
C ASN A 254 -1.40 -39.54 -6.06
N ASN A 255 -2.26 -38.68 -6.61
CA ASN A 255 -3.02 -37.71 -5.83
C ASN A 255 -4.29 -38.32 -5.23
N PHE A 256 -4.67 -37.85 -4.04
CA PHE A 256 -5.88 -38.29 -3.34
C PHE A 256 -7.18 -37.81 -4.00
N VAL A 257 -7.14 -36.66 -4.68
CA VAL A 257 -8.28 -36.08 -5.40
C VAL A 257 -7.91 -35.92 -6.86
N LYS A 258 -8.70 -36.53 -7.76
CA LYS A 258 -8.54 -36.44 -9.21
C LYS A 258 -9.68 -35.62 -9.81
N TYR A 259 -9.37 -34.79 -10.80
CA TYR A 259 -10.34 -33.98 -11.56
C TYR A 259 -11.31 -33.12 -10.71
N PRO A 260 -10.83 -32.32 -9.74
CA PRO A 260 -11.70 -31.39 -9.02
C PRO A 260 -12.28 -30.32 -9.96
N GLU A 261 -13.45 -29.77 -9.63
CA GLU A 261 -13.92 -28.53 -10.26
C GLU A 261 -12.97 -27.36 -9.92
N ARG A 262 -12.93 -26.31 -10.75
CA ARG A 262 -11.95 -25.21 -10.60
C ARG A 262 -11.98 -24.55 -9.22
N SER A 263 -13.16 -24.34 -8.64
CA SER A 263 -13.30 -23.75 -7.30
C SER A 263 -12.69 -24.65 -6.22
N ASP A 264 -12.93 -25.96 -6.31
CA ASP A 264 -12.44 -26.93 -5.35
C ASP A 264 -10.94 -27.14 -5.51
N ALA A 265 -10.45 -27.20 -6.75
CA ALA A 265 -9.03 -27.27 -7.08
C ALA A 265 -8.26 -26.11 -6.44
N LYS A 266 -8.80 -24.89 -6.54
CA LYS A 266 -8.22 -23.69 -5.92
C LYS A 266 -8.13 -23.85 -4.39
N VAL A 267 -9.23 -24.23 -3.73
CA VAL A 267 -9.26 -24.38 -2.27
C VAL A 267 -8.30 -25.48 -1.81
N LEU A 268 -8.32 -26.64 -2.48
CA LEU A 268 -7.42 -27.76 -2.19
C LEU A 268 -5.96 -27.38 -2.38
N PHE A 269 -5.64 -26.68 -3.48
CA PHE A 269 -4.28 -26.25 -3.78
C PHE A 269 -3.74 -25.31 -2.70
N PHE A 270 -4.48 -24.27 -2.30
CA PHE A 270 -4.03 -23.35 -1.25
C PHE A 270 -3.98 -24.02 0.13
N GLY A 271 -4.94 -24.90 0.43
CA GLY A 271 -4.94 -25.70 1.65
C GLY A 271 -3.70 -26.60 1.74
N TRP A 272 -3.25 -27.16 0.62
CA TRP A 272 -2.02 -27.92 0.53
C TRP A 272 -0.76 -27.05 0.57
N LEU A 273 -0.73 -25.96 -0.20
CA LEU A 273 0.43 -25.08 -0.32
C LEU A 273 0.84 -24.54 1.05
N TYR A 274 -0.12 -24.11 1.86
CA TYR A 274 0.15 -23.48 3.15
C TYR A 274 0.07 -24.40 4.37
N ASN A 275 -0.31 -25.67 4.19
CA ASN A 275 -0.24 -26.68 5.25
C ASN A 275 0.96 -27.61 5.02
N PRO A 276 2.08 -27.44 5.75
CA PRO A 276 3.28 -28.26 5.54
C PRO A 276 3.02 -29.75 5.76
N ASP A 277 2.04 -30.11 6.59
CA ASP A 277 1.67 -31.49 6.90
C ASP A 277 0.75 -32.11 5.84
N SER A 278 0.31 -31.34 4.84
CA SER A 278 -0.58 -31.83 3.79
C SER A 278 0.17 -32.65 2.74
N GLU A 279 -0.32 -33.87 2.51
CA GLU A 279 0.15 -34.79 1.47
C GLU A 279 -0.86 -34.95 0.31
N VAL A 280 -1.90 -34.10 0.28
CA VAL A 280 -3.02 -34.20 -0.68
C VAL A 280 -2.55 -34.14 -2.14
N ILE A 281 -1.51 -33.34 -2.41
CA ILE A 281 -0.90 -33.14 -3.71
C ILE A 281 0.54 -33.65 -3.66
N LYS A 282 0.91 -34.48 -4.64
CA LYS A 282 2.28 -34.90 -4.93
C LYS A 282 2.66 -34.41 -6.31
N SER A 283 3.52 -33.39 -6.36
CA SER A 283 3.94 -32.75 -7.60
C SER A 283 5.40 -32.34 -7.52
N ASP A 284 6.15 -32.64 -8.58
CA ASP A 284 7.55 -32.18 -8.73
C ASP A 284 7.62 -30.70 -9.16
N LEU A 285 6.48 -30.06 -9.46
CA LEU A 285 6.39 -28.67 -9.92
C LEU A 285 6.40 -27.64 -8.77
N TYR A 286 6.12 -28.08 -7.54
CA TYR A 286 5.92 -27.19 -6.41
C TYR A 286 6.70 -27.70 -5.19
N ASP A 287 7.98 -27.35 -5.12
CA ASP A 287 8.85 -27.71 -4.00
C ASP A 287 8.80 -26.63 -2.89
N ARG A 288 7.95 -26.88 -1.90
CA ARG A 288 7.81 -26.00 -0.73
C ARG A 288 9.11 -25.86 0.07
N GLU A 289 9.86 -26.95 0.22
CA GLU A 289 11.07 -26.97 1.04
C GLU A 289 12.23 -26.28 0.34
N ALA A 290 12.33 -26.35 -0.99
CA ALA A 290 13.32 -25.61 -1.76
C ALA A 290 13.23 -24.09 -1.48
N ILE A 291 12.02 -23.51 -1.56
CA ILE A 291 11.81 -22.07 -1.27
C ILE A 291 12.17 -21.75 0.18
N ILE A 292 11.72 -22.57 1.13
CA ILE A 292 12.01 -22.33 2.56
C ILE A 292 13.52 -22.42 2.81
N ASN A 293 14.23 -23.40 2.25
CA ASN A 293 15.66 -23.58 2.47
C ASN A 293 16.50 -22.44 1.89
N ASP A 294 16.06 -21.81 0.80
CA ASP A 294 16.73 -20.67 0.19
C ASP A 294 16.55 -19.38 1.01
N MET A 295 15.36 -19.20 1.59
CA MET A 295 14.96 -17.89 2.16
C MET A 295 14.80 -17.87 3.68
N TYR A 296 14.81 -19.01 4.37
CA TYR A 296 14.66 -19.12 5.82
C TYR A 296 15.98 -19.48 6.51
N ALA A 297 16.45 -18.61 7.40
CA ALA A 297 17.61 -18.85 8.24
C ALA A 297 17.40 -18.26 9.64
N ASP A 298 17.85 -18.97 10.68
CA ASP A 298 17.93 -18.47 12.06
C ASP A 298 16.64 -17.83 12.61
N GLY A 299 15.47 -18.42 12.32
CA GLY A 299 14.20 -17.88 12.83
C GLY A 299 13.63 -16.73 12.00
N LYS A 300 14.20 -16.45 10.82
CA LYS A 300 13.82 -15.33 9.96
C LYS A 300 13.68 -15.76 8.51
N ILE A 301 12.84 -15.07 7.76
CA ILE A 301 12.85 -15.10 6.31
C ILE A 301 13.47 -13.81 5.76
N ARG A 302 14.10 -13.89 4.59
CA ARG A 302 14.49 -12.72 3.79
C ARG A 302 13.89 -12.87 2.39
N THR A 303 13.04 -11.92 2.00
CA THR A 303 12.34 -11.97 0.71
C THR A 303 13.21 -11.43 -0.44
N PRO A 304 12.85 -11.65 -1.72
CA PRO A 304 13.56 -11.06 -2.86
C PRO A 304 13.59 -9.52 -2.88
N PHE A 305 12.74 -8.88 -2.09
CA PHE A 305 12.74 -7.44 -1.91
C PHE A 305 13.67 -6.99 -0.79
N GLY A 306 14.36 -7.90 -0.09
CA GLY A 306 15.23 -7.58 1.04
C GLY A 306 14.48 -7.36 2.36
N ARG A 307 13.19 -7.70 2.43
CA ARG A 307 12.42 -7.61 3.68
C ARG A 307 12.79 -8.78 4.58
N GLU A 308 13.16 -8.48 5.81
CA GLU A 308 13.40 -9.48 6.85
C GLU A 308 12.19 -9.62 7.78
N ILE A 309 11.77 -10.86 8.07
CA ILE A 309 10.63 -11.14 8.94
C ILE A 309 10.98 -12.26 9.90
N GLU A 310 10.85 -12.00 11.21
CA GLU A 310 10.96 -13.03 12.25
C GLU A 310 9.72 -13.93 12.25
N ILE A 311 9.91 -15.23 12.05
CA ILE A 311 8.82 -16.20 11.92
C ILE A 311 9.30 -17.62 12.21
N ASP A 312 8.41 -18.49 12.68
CA ASP A 312 8.70 -19.92 12.72
C ASP A 312 8.67 -20.54 11.31
N ARG A 313 9.46 -21.60 11.12
CA ARG A 313 9.59 -22.29 9.84
C ARG A 313 8.25 -22.76 9.28
N ARG A 314 7.29 -23.17 10.13
CA ARG A 314 5.99 -23.71 9.68
C ARG A 314 5.18 -22.68 8.89
N ARG A 315 5.33 -21.39 9.21
CA ARG A 315 4.64 -20.27 8.53
C ARG A 315 5.49 -19.58 7.46
N ALA A 316 6.77 -19.95 7.34
CA ALA A 316 7.75 -19.26 6.48
C ALA A 316 7.29 -19.15 5.02
N LEU A 317 6.87 -20.27 4.39
CA LEU A 317 6.44 -20.26 2.99
C LEU A 317 5.30 -19.29 2.74
N SER A 318 4.28 -19.29 3.61
CA SER A 318 3.13 -18.39 3.45
C SER A 318 3.56 -16.92 3.52
N TYR A 319 4.45 -16.58 4.43
CA TYR A 319 4.94 -15.21 4.57
C TYR A 319 5.85 -14.80 3.41
N ILE A 320 6.73 -15.70 2.93
CA ILE A 320 7.56 -15.48 1.73
C ILE A 320 6.67 -15.15 0.53
N VAL A 321 5.67 -15.99 0.25
CA VAL A 321 4.79 -15.84 -0.91
C VAL A 321 3.94 -14.58 -0.79
N GLN A 322 3.29 -14.35 0.36
CA GLN A 322 2.43 -13.18 0.56
C GLN A 322 3.22 -11.88 0.50
N SER A 323 4.40 -11.85 1.11
CA SER A 323 5.22 -10.64 1.16
C SER A 323 5.80 -10.31 -0.20
N THR A 324 6.35 -11.31 -0.88
CA THR A 324 6.87 -11.13 -2.24
C THR A 324 5.76 -10.68 -3.18
N THR A 325 4.58 -11.30 -3.13
CA THR A 325 3.44 -10.91 -3.99
C THR A 325 2.99 -9.47 -3.72
N SER A 326 2.88 -9.07 -2.45
CA SER A 326 2.49 -7.70 -2.10
C SER A 326 3.51 -6.67 -2.58
N ASP A 327 4.80 -6.96 -2.40
CA ASP A 327 5.87 -6.06 -2.81
C ASP A 327 5.96 -5.97 -4.36
N LEU A 328 5.69 -7.04 -5.11
CA LEU A 328 5.57 -7.01 -6.59
C LEU A 328 4.47 -6.06 -7.04
N VAL A 329 3.27 -6.16 -6.46
CA VAL A 329 2.12 -5.32 -6.86
C VAL A 329 2.40 -3.86 -6.56
N LEU A 330 2.99 -3.56 -5.39
CA LEU A 330 3.38 -2.20 -5.03
C LEU A 330 4.47 -1.64 -5.94
N GLU A 331 5.47 -2.45 -6.28
CA GLU A 331 6.54 -2.04 -7.19
C GLU A 331 5.98 -1.70 -8.58
N ARG A 332 5.12 -2.56 -9.14
CA ARG A 332 4.48 -2.27 -10.43
C ARG A 332 3.54 -1.07 -10.36
N SER A 333 2.79 -0.91 -9.27
CA SER A 333 1.97 0.29 -9.05
C SER A 333 2.80 1.58 -9.08
N VAL A 334 3.99 1.56 -8.47
CA VAL A 334 4.94 2.68 -8.48
C VAL A 334 5.40 2.98 -9.90
N GLU A 335 5.79 1.97 -10.67
CA GLU A 335 6.25 2.15 -12.05
C GLU A 335 5.15 2.72 -12.94
N ILE A 336 3.92 2.21 -12.83
CA ILE A 336 2.75 2.75 -13.51
C ILE A 336 2.50 4.20 -13.08
N SER A 337 2.58 4.51 -11.78
CA SER A 337 2.38 5.88 -11.31
C SER A 337 3.39 6.84 -11.91
N LYS A 338 4.67 6.46 -12.00
CA LYS A 338 5.72 7.28 -12.60
C LYS A 338 5.48 7.54 -14.08
N MET A 339 5.06 6.50 -14.80
CA MET A 339 4.69 6.60 -16.20
C MET A 339 3.55 7.60 -16.45
N LEU A 340 2.62 7.71 -15.50
CA LEU A 340 1.43 8.54 -15.61
C LEU A 340 1.60 9.97 -15.06
N GLU A 341 2.77 10.36 -14.53
CA GLU A 341 2.99 11.65 -13.84
C GLU A 341 2.62 12.87 -14.71
N ASP A 342 2.88 12.80 -16.02
CA ASP A 342 2.59 13.89 -16.97
C ASP A 342 1.25 13.74 -17.70
N THR A 343 0.37 12.86 -17.22
CA THR A 343 -0.93 12.55 -17.82
C THR A 343 -2.10 12.98 -16.92
N LYS A 344 -3.34 12.90 -17.43
CA LYS A 344 -4.53 13.09 -16.56
C LYS A 344 -4.88 11.84 -15.77
N SER A 345 -4.39 10.69 -16.21
CA SER A 345 -4.61 9.41 -15.58
C SER A 345 -3.73 9.24 -14.35
N PHE A 346 -4.20 8.46 -13.38
CA PHE A 346 -3.42 8.19 -12.17
C PHE A 346 -3.82 6.87 -11.52
N VAL A 347 -2.92 6.32 -10.71
CA VAL A 347 -3.25 5.16 -9.86
C VAL A 347 -4.27 5.62 -8.81
N SER A 348 -5.50 5.10 -8.91
CA SER A 348 -6.60 5.43 -8.01
C SER A 348 -6.43 4.74 -6.66
N HIS A 349 -6.19 3.43 -6.67
CA HIS A 349 -6.05 2.62 -5.48
C HIS A 349 -5.45 1.24 -5.79
N VAL A 350 -4.94 0.58 -4.74
CA VAL A 350 -4.37 -0.78 -4.79
C VAL A 350 -5.15 -1.67 -3.84
N ILE A 351 -5.59 -2.85 -4.29
CA ILE A 351 -6.31 -3.84 -3.49
C ILE A 351 -5.61 -5.19 -3.62
N HIS A 352 -4.72 -5.49 -2.67
CA HIS A 352 -3.99 -6.76 -2.64
C HIS A 352 -3.20 -7.02 -3.93
N ASP A 353 -3.69 -7.86 -4.82
CA ASP A 353 -3.14 -8.23 -6.13
C ASP A 353 -3.71 -7.44 -7.31
N GLU A 354 -4.60 -6.48 -7.04
CA GLU A 354 -5.27 -5.61 -8.01
C GLU A 354 -4.75 -4.16 -7.92
N VAL A 355 -4.48 -3.55 -9.08
CA VAL A 355 -4.20 -2.11 -9.23
C VAL A 355 -5.29 -1.48 -10.07
N VAL A 356 -5.86 -0.37 -9.59
CA VAL A 356 -6.93 0.35 -10.28
C VAL A 356 -6.43 1.73 -10.67
N ILE A 357 -6.55 2.05 -11.95
CA ILE A 357 -6.17 3.32 -12.56
C ILE A 357 -7.45 4.10 -12.87
N ASP A 358 -7.47 5.37 -12.49
CA ASP A 358 -8.44 6.35 -12.94
C ASP A 358 -7.96 6.90 -14.30
N LEU A 359 -8.52 6.38 -15.38
CA LEU A 359 -8.04 6.55 -16.75
C LEU A 359 -8.87 7.61 -17.48
N ALA A 360 -8.18 8.62 -18.02
CA ALA A 360 -8.75 9.56 -18.98
C ALA A 360 -8.82 8.94 -20.38
N ASP A 361 -9.87 9.26 -21.14
CA ASP A 361 -10.08 8.69 -22.48
C ASP A 361 -8.95 9.05 -23.45
N GLU A 362 -8.34 10.23 -23.26
CA GLU A 362 -7.17 10.68 -24.03
C GLU A 362 -5.91 9.85 -23.80
N ASP A 363 -5.78 9.21 -22.62
CA ASP A 363 -4.63 8.38 -22.24
C ASP A 363 -4.85 6.89 -22.56
N ARG A 364 -5.98 6.54 -23.18
CA ARG A 364 -6.33 5.14 -23.48
C ARG A 364 -5.29 4.41 -24.33
N TYR A 365 -4.51 5.13 -25.12
CA TYR A 365 -3.43 4.54 -25.93
C TYR A 365 -2.31 3.94 -25.07
N LEU A 366 -2.19 4.32 -23.79
CA LEU A 366 -1.21 3.79 -22.84
C LEU A 366 -1.60 2.41 -22.26
N VAL A 367 -2.85 1.97 -22.42
CA VAL A 367 -3.36 0.72 -21.82
C VAL A 367 -2.49 -0.52 -22.11
N PRO A 368 -2.01 -0.77 -23.35
CA PRO A 368 -1.13 -1.91 -23.62
C PRO A 368 0.19 -1.84 -22.84
N GLU A 369 0.78 -0.65 -22.72
CA GLU A 369 2.06 -0.46 -22.03
C GLU A 369 1.88 -0.52 -20.50
N ILE A 370 0.78 0.02 -19.96
CA ILE A 370 0.38 -0.18 -18.55
C ILE A 370 0.26 -1.67 -18.24
N LYS A 371 -0.41 -2.43 -19.10
CA LYS A 371 -0.55 -3.89 -18.95
C LYS A 371 0.82 -4.58 -19.00
N GLU A 372 1.69 -4.17 -19.92
CA GLU A 372 3.05 -4.70 -20.01
C GLU A 372 3.84 -4.46 -18.72
N ILE A 373 3.87 -3.22 -18.22
CA ILE A 373 4.53 -2.84 -16.96
C ILE A 373 3.98 -3.68 -15.80
N PHE A 374 2.66 -3.80 -15.67
CA PHE A 374 2.07 -4.60 -14.60
C PHE A 374 2.41 -6.08 -14.73
N SER A 375 2.40 -6.62 -15.95
CA SER A 375 2.66 -8.05 -16.20
C SER A 375 4.12 -8.43 -15.97
N LYS A 376 5.07 -7.60 -16.39
CA LYS A 376 6.50 -7.88 -16.34
C LYS A 376 7.05 -7.41 -15.00
N ASN A 377 7.22 -8.34 -14.07
CA ASN A 377 7.76 -8.06 -12.76
C ASN A 377 9.22 -8.56 -12.62
N ARG A 378 9.85 -8.30 -11.47
CA ARG A 378 11.25 -8.69 -11.23
C ARG A 378 11.50 -10.19 -11.18
N LEU A 379 10.45 -11.01 -10.98
CA LEU A 379 10.57 -12.46 -10.95
C LEU A 379 10.33 -13.07 -12.33
N ASP A 380 9.27 -12.65 -13.03
CA ASP A 380 8.92 -13.12 -14.37
C ASP A 380 7.79 -12.25 -14.99
N THR A 381 7.21 -12.69 -16.11
CA THR A 381 6.00 -12.12 -16.71
C THR A 381 4.76 -12.89 -16.26
N PHE A 382 3.89 -12.25 -15.47
CA PHE A 382 2.66 -12.83 -14.97
C PHE A 382 1.48 -12.49 -15.88
N MET A 383 0.57 -13.44 -16.07
CA MET A 383 -0.69 -13.16 -16.76
C MET A 383 -1.55 -12.18 -15.95
N VAL A 384 -2.05 -11.16 -16.62
CA VAL A 384 -2.86 -10.09 -16.04
C VAL A 384 -4.26 -10.11 -16.68
N ASN A 385 -5.27 -10.16 -15.83
CA ASN A 385 -6.65 -9.89 -16.22
C ASN A 385 -6.83 -8.37 -16.24
N ILE A 386 -7.41 -7.85 -17.31
CA ILE A 386 -7.68 -6.42 -17.47
C ILE A 386 -9.17 -6.20 -17.65
N SER A 387 -9.72 -5.24 -16.91
CA SER A 387 -11.13 -4.88 -17.01
C SER A 387 -11.31 -3.37 -16.89
N ALA A 388 -12.37 -2.84 -17.50
CA ALA A 388 -12.66 -1.42 -17.41
C ALA A 388 -14.16 -1.14 -17.26
N GLY A 389 -14.49 -0.01 -16.63
CA GLY A 389 -15.88 0.38 -16.44
C GLY A 389 -16.03 1.78 -15.88
N LYS A 390 -17.27 2.27 -15.89
CA LYS A 390 -17.61 3.62 -15.38
C LYS A 390 -17.84 3.65 -13.86
N ASN A 391 -17.67 2.52 -13.20
CA ASN A 391 -17.70 2.40 -11.75
C ASN A 391 -16.94 1.14 -11.33
N PHE A 392 -16.56 1.07 -10.05
CA PHE A 392 -15.68 0.01 -9.58
C PHE A 392 -16.36 -1.36 -9.37
N TYR A 393 -17.64 -1.49 -9.71
CA TYR A 393 -18.36 -2.77 -9.65
C TYR A 393 -18.65 -3.34 -11.04
N ASP A 394 -19.17 -2.50 -11.94
CA ASP A 394 -19.55 -2.89 -13.30
C ASP A 394 -18.34 -2.76 -14.24
N LEU A 395 -17.31 -3.57 -13.99
CA LEU A 395 -16.13 -3.69 -14.84
C LEU A 395 -16.34 -4.79 -15.88
N GLU A 396 -16.02 -4.51 -17.13
CA GLU A 396 -16.06 -5.46 -18.24
C GLU A 396 -14.65 -5.84 -18.67
N GLU A 397 -14.42 -7.12 -18.94
CA GLU A 397 -13.11 -7.63 -19.37
C GLU A 397 -12.70 -7.04 -20.71
N LEU A 398 -11.46 -6.53 -20.79
CA LEU A 398 -10.87 -6.04 -22.02
C LEU A 398 -10.01 -7.14 -22.67
N LYS A 399 -10.29 -7.46 -23.93
CA LYS A 399 -9.47 -8.39 -24.72
C LYS A 399 -8.42 -7.59 -25.48
N ILE A 400 -7.30 -7.31 -24.83
CA ILE A 400 -6.16 -6.54 -25.37
C ILE A 400 -4.88 -7.35 -25.23
#